data_AF-A0A1I7V298-F1
#
_entry.id   AF-A0A1I7V298-F1
#
_cell.length_a   1.000
_cell.length_b   1.000
_cell.length_c   1.000
_cell.angle_alpha   90.00
_cell.angle_beta   90.00
_cell.angle_gamma   90.00
#
_symmetry.space_group_name_H-M   'P 1'
#
loop_
_entity.id
_entity.type
_entity.pdbx_description
1 polymer ?
#
loop_
_entity_poly.entity_id
_entity_poly.type
_entity_poly.pdbx_seq_one_letter_code
_entity_poly.pdbx_strand_id
1 'polypeptide(L)'
;MVKWSDYKSKVNEFKKTCGPLESCLSSLAHCDIFGDNKTGFILDVTKTYCGLVLHVSESSCYDKLEESTCFKEWDGVIANQEDLDEREKKEACKNYFGKDGCLREEITRLCGRDKWIEYRDLMIKMNDLLFKHCDLRTIV
;
A
#
# COMPACT_ATOMS: atom_id res chain seq x y z
N MET A 1 -3.75 14.54 12.81
CA MET A 1 -2.59 13.67 12.52
C MET A 1 -2.70 12.44 13.41
N VAL A 2 -2.90 11.25 12.83
CA VAL A 2 -2.95 9.98 13.58
C VAL A 2 -1.53 9.65 14.03
N LYS A 3 -1.32 9.30 15.30
CA LYS A 3 0.01 8.89 15.79
C LYS A 3 0.38 7.53 15.19
N TRP A 4 1.63 7.36 14.78
CA TRP A 4 2.10 6.09 14.23
C TRP A 4 1.89 4.91 15.19
N SER A 5 2.04 5.12 16.50
CA SER A 5 1.73 4.12 17.52
C SER A 5 0.29 3.57 17.42
N ASP A 6 -0.67 4.45 17.13
CA ASP A 6 -2.09 4.08 17.00
C ASP A 6 -2.32 3.33 15.68
N TYR A 7 -1.64 3.76 14.61
CA TYR A 7 -1.66 3.09 13.32
C TYR A 7 -1.04 1.69 13.40
N LYS A 8 0.14 1.55 14.03
CA LYS A 8 0.84 0.29 14.24
C LYS A 8 0.03 -0.70 15.06
N SER A 9 -0.67 -0.24 16.11
CA SER A 9 -1.58 -1.08 16.89
C SER A 9 -2.70 -1.66 16.01
N LYS A 10 -3.34 -0.80 15.20
CA LYS A 10 -4.40 -1.21 14.26
C LYS A 10 -3.88 -2.16 13.18
N VAL A 11 -2.69 -1.91 12.62
CA VAL A 11 -2.04 -2.80 11.66
C VAL A 11 -1.76 -4.17 12.28
N ASN A 12 -1.25 -4.21 13.51
CA ASN A 12 -0.99 -5.46 14.23
C ASN A 12 -2.24 -6.22 14.64
N GLU A 13 -3.37 -5.54 14.84
CA GLU A 13 -4.65 -6.18 15.04
C GLU A 13 -5.19 -6.72 13.71
N PHE A 14 -5.19 -5.90 12.66
CA PHE A 14 -5.67 -6.26 11.34
C PHE A 14 -4.91 -7.44 10.73
N LYS A 15 -3.57 -7.50 10.88
CA LYS A 15 -2.79 -8.62 10.31
C LYS A 15 -3.27 -9.99 10.76
N LYS A 16 -3.88 -10.10 11.95
CA LYS A 16 -4.43 -11.36 12.47
C LYS A 16 -5.65 -11.84 11.68
N THR A 17 -6.34 -10.94 10.97
CA THR A 17 -7.52 -11.27 10.16
C THR A 17 -7.13 -11.74 8.75
N CYS A 18 -5.92 -11.41 8.29
CA CYS A 18 -5.49 -11.70 6.91
C CYS A 18 -5.53 -13.19 6.55
N GLY A 19 -4.92 -14.06 7.35
CA GLY A 19 -4.97 -15.50 7.12
C GLY A 19 -6.39 -16.07 7.06
N PRO A 20 -7.24 -15.82 8.08
CA PRO A 20 -8.64 -16.24 8.06
C PRO A 20 -9.44 -15.70 6.87
N LEU A 21 -9.26 -14.41 6.54
CA LEU A 21 -10.00 -13.76 5.46
C LEU A 21 -9.60 -14.29 4.09
N GLU A 22 -8.30 -14.44 3.83
CA GLU A 22 -7.79 -15.02 2.57
C GLU A 22 -8.26 -16.46 2.39
N SER A 23 -8.24 -17.27 3.45
CA SER A 23 -8.74 -18.65 3.42
C SER A 23 -10.23 -18.71 3.11
N CYS A 24 -11.03 -17.85 3.76
CA CYS A 24 -12.46 -17.73 3.53
C CYS A 24 -12.76 -17.36 2.07
N LEU A 25 -12.17 -16.27 1.58
CA LEU A 25 -12.39 -15.80 0.22
C LEU A 25 -11.88 -16.78 -0.84
N SER A 26 -10.76 -17.46 -0.59
CA SER A 26 -10.23 -18.50 -1.50
C SER A 26 -11.17 -19.69 -1.59
N SER A 27 -11.76 -20.12 -0.46
CA SER A 27 -12.75 -21.20 -0.43
C SER A 27 -14.01 -20.83 -1.20
N LEU A 28 -14.39 -19.54 -1.20
CA LEU A 28 -15.56 -19.00 -1.88
C LEU A 28 -15.26 -18.51 -3.31
N ALA A 29 -14.02 -18.63 -3.80
CA ALA A 29 -13.61 -18.05 -5.09
C ALA A 29 -14.36 -18.64 -6.30
N HIS A 30 -14.91 -19.85 -6.15
CA HIS A 30 -15.73 -20.50 -7.17
C HIS A 30 -17.19 -20.00 -7.19
N CYS A 31 -17.59 -19.17 -6.22
CA CYS A 31 -18.91 -18.59 -6.09
C CYS A 31 -18.90 -17.10 -6.46
N ASP A 32 -19.97 -16.60 -7.08
CA ASP A 32 -20.16 -15.16 -7.30
C ASP A 32 -20.80 -14.48 -6.07
N ILE A 33 -20.12 -14.58 -4.92
CA ILE A 33 -20.64 -14.09 -3.62
C ILE A 33 -20.81 -12.57 -3.55
N PHE A 34 -20.13 -11.82 -4.43
CA PHE A 34 -20.21 -10.36 -4.48
C PHE A 34 -20.95 -9.84 -5.73
N GLY A 35 -21.41 -10.73 -6.60
CA GLY A 35 -22.03 -10.37 -7.87
C GLY A 35 -21.04 -9.80 -8.90
N ASP A 36 -21.49 -9.69 -10.15
CA ASP A 36 -20.75 -9.10 -11.27
C ASP A 36 -19.34 -9.71 -11.49
N ASN A 37 -19.15 -11.00 -11.15
CA ASN A 37 -17.84 -11.66 -11.18
C ASN A 37 -16.77 -10.96 -10.31
N LYS A 38 -17.17 -10.21 -9.28
CA LYS A 38 -16.25 -9.42 -8.43
C LYS A 38 -15.50 -10.25 -7.39
N THR A 39 -15.86 -11.52 -7.18
CA THR A 39 -15.19 -12.37 -6.16
C THR A 39 -13.67 -12.45 -6.37
N GLY A 40 -13.21 -12.66 -7.61
CA GLY A 40 -11.77 -12.68 -7.91
C GLY A 40 -11.09 -11.35 -7.60
N PHE A 41 -11.73 -10.24 -7.97
CA PHE A 41 -11.24 -8.90 -7.69
C PHE A 41 -11.12 -8.62 -6.18
N ILE A 42 -12.13 -8.97 -5.38
CA ILE A 42 -12.11 -8.79 -3.92
C ILE A 42 -11.03 -9.66 -3.28
N LEU A 43 -10.82 -10.87 -3.77
CA LEU A 43 -9.73 -11.73 -3.33
C LEU A 43 -8.36 -11.11 -3.63
N ASP A 44 -8.17 -10.54 -4.82
CA ASP A 44 -6.92 -9.89 -5.21
C ASP A 44 -6.64 -8.63 -4.39
N VAL A 45 -7.66 -7.81 -4.16
CA VAL A 45 -7.57 -6.65 -3.26
C VAL A 45 -7.18 -7.09 -1.86
N THR A 46 -7.84 -8.12 -1.34
CA THR A 46 -7.57 -8.65 0.01
C THR A 46 -6.12 -9.12 0.13
N LYS A 47 -5.66 -9.97 -0.80
CA LYS A 47 -4.28 -10.47 -0.81
C LYS A 47 -3.26 -9.35 -0.89
N THR A 48 -3.53 -8.33 -1.72
CA THR A 48 -2.62 -7.20 -1.89
C THR A 48 -2.56 -6.34 -0.63
N TYR A 49 -3.71 -6.06 0.00
CA TYR A 49 -3.76 -5.30 1.24
C TYR A 49 -3.13 -6.04 2.41
N CYS A 50 -3.42 -7.33 2.54
CA CYS A 50 -2.81 -8.18 3.55
C CYS A 50 -1.31 -8.34 3.36
N GLY A 51 -0.84 -8.46 2.12
CA GLY A 51 0.59 -8.40 1.81
C GLY A 51 1.25 -7.11 2.30
N LEU A 52 0.63 -5.96 2.07
CA LEU A 52 1.14 -4.66 2.55
C LEU A 52 1.15 -4.58 4.08
N VAL A 53 0.06 -4.99 4.74
CA VAL A 53 -0.03 -5.03 6.21
C VAL A 53 1.05 -5.92 6.80
N LEU A 54 1.23 -7.14 6.29
CA LEU A 54 2.24 -8.07 6.77
C LEU A 54 3.64 -7.49 6.55
N HIS A 55 3.92 -6.98 5.34
CA HIS A 55 5.20 -6.37 4.99
C HIS A 55 5.59 -5.24 5.95
N VAL A 56 4.67 -4.33 6.25
CA VAL A 56 4.89 -3.21 7.18
C VAL A 56 4.97 -3.69 8.64
N SER A 57 4.25 -4.74 9.01
CA SER A 57 4.13 -5.19 10.41
C SER A 57 5.20 -6.20 10.88
N GLU A 58 5.83 -6.93 9.96
CA GLU A 58 6.74 -8.04 10.29
C GLU A 58 8.21 -7.64 10.35
N SER A 59 8.56 -6.45 9.85
CA SER A 59 9.94 -5.96 9.87
C SER A 59 10.16 -4.95 10.99
N SER A 60 11.15 -5.23 11.86
CA SER A 60 11.68 -4.25 12.82
C SER A 60 12.30 -3.03 12.15
N CYS A 61 12.41 -3.04 10.82
CA CYS A 61 12.82 -1.88 10.05
C CYS A 61 11.72 -0.82 9.95
N TYR A 62 10.45 -1.20 9.82
CA TYR A 62 9.37 -0.22 9.75
C TYR A 62 9.23 0.59 11.04
N ASP A 63 9.68 0.03 12.17
CA ASP A 63 9.84 0.78 13.42
C ASP A 63 10.93 1.85 13.35
N LYS A 64 11.95 1.68 12.50
CA LYS A 64 12.98 2.71 12.24
C LYS A 64 12.52 3.73 11.22
N LEU A 65 11.63 3.35 10.30
CA LEU A 65 10.98 4.28 9.36
C LEU A 65 10.01 5.20 10.09
N GLU A 66 9.53 4.84 11.29
CA GLU A 66 8.77 5.76 12.13
C GLU A 66 9.51 7.07 12.36
N GLU A 67 10.84 7.07 12.48
CA GLU A 67 11.62 8.30 12.68
C GLU A 67 12.02 9.01 11.40
N SER A 68 11.70 8.43 10.25
CA SER A 68 12.07 8.98 8.96
C SER A 68 11.14 10.11 8.53
N THR A 69 11.72 11.18 7.99
CA THR A 69 10.95 12.37 7.61
C THR A 69 10.06 12.07 6.41
N CYS A 70 10.57 11.35 5.40
CA CYS A 70 9.78 11.05 4.21
C CYS A 70 8.57 10.18 4.57
N PHE A 71 8.74 9.12 5.38
CA PHE A 71 7.60 8.27 5.76
C PHE A 71 6.56 9.00 6.62
N LYS A 72 6.96 9.98 7.45
CA LYS A 72 6.04 10.82 8.23
C LYS A 72 5.24 11.79 7.35
N GLU A 73 5.86 12.34 6.32
CA GLU A 73 5.27 13.36 5.43
C GLU A 73 4.56 12.76 4.22
N TRP A 74 4.86 11.50 3.90
CA TRP A 74 4.32 10.83 2.74
C TRP A 74 2.84 10.51 2.92
N ASP A 75 2.03 10.94 1.94
CA ASP A 75 0.65 10.50 1.76
C ASP A 75 0.57 9.60 0.51
N GLY A 76 0.41 8.30 0.74
CA GLY A 76 0.34 7.29 -0.31
C GLY A 76 -0.97 7.25 -1.08
N VAL A 77 -1.96 8.02 -0.60
CA VAL A 77 -3.24 8.20 -1.28
C VAL A 77 -3.28 9.63 -1.74
N ILE A 78 -3.35 9.84 -3.06
CA ILE A 78 -3.63 11.17 -3.61
C ILE A 78 -5.10 11.51 -3.28
N ALA A 79 -5.34 12.01 -2.07
CA ALA A 79 -6.66 12.42 -1.64
C ALA A 79 -7.17 13.58 -2.51
N ASN A 80 -8.48 13.62 -2.75
CA ASN A 80 -9.14 14.69 -3.50
C ASN A 80 -8.60 14.89 -4.93
N GLN A 81 -8.28 13.80 -5.64
CA GLN A 81 -7.84 13.86 -7.05
C GLN A 81 -8.81 14.65 -7.95
N GLU A 82 -10.10 14.68 -7.63
CA GLU A 82 -11.11 15.42 -8.39
C GLU A 82 -10.89 16.94 -8.32
N ASP A 83 -10.29 17.43 -7.24
CA ASP A 83 -10.01 18.85 -7.00
C ASP A 83 -8.68 19.31 -7.62
N LEU A 84 -7.81 18.37 -8.01
CA LEU A 84 -6.50 18.66 -8.58
C LEU A 84 -6.58 18.95 -10.08
N ASP A 85 -5.82 19.94 -10.53
CA ASP A 85 -5.61 20.15 -11.96
C ASP A 85 -4.66 19.10 -12.57
N GLU A 86 -4.57 19.06 -13.90
CA GLU A 86 -3.72 18.08 -14.61
C GLU A 86 -2.22 18.19 -14.28
N ARG A 87 -1.74 19.38 -13.92
CA ARG A 87 -0.34 19.58 -13.52
C ARG A 87 -0.12 19.06 -12.12
N GLU A 88 -1.03 19.34 -11.20
CA GLU A 88 -1.00 18.87 -9.81
C GLU A 88 -1.10 17.34 -9.76
N LYS A 89 -1.97 16.73 -10.55
CA LYS A 89 -2.06 15.26 -10.70
C LYS A 89 -0.74 14.65 -11.17
N LYS A 90 -0.12 15.23 -12.21
CA LYS A 90 1.18 14.74 -12.72
C LYS A 90 2.28 14.85 -11.67
N GLU A 91 2.32 15.95 -10.93
CA GLU A 91 3.31 16.15 -9.88
C GLU A 91 3.08 15.19 -8.70
N ALA A 92 1.83 14.99 -8.28
CA ALA A 92 1.48 14.03 -7.25
C ALA A 92 1.85 12.58 -7.68
N CYS A 93 1.60 12.20 -8.93
CA CYS A 93 2.00 10.91 -9.46
C CYS A 93 3.52 10.74 -9.53
N LYS A 94 4.26 11.77 -9.96
CA LYS A 94 5.73 11.75 -9.97
C LYS A 94 6.30 11.55 -8.56
N ASN A 95 5.65 12.14 -7.56
CA ASN A 95 6.04 12.04 -6.15
C ASN A 95 5.28 10.94 -5.39
N TYR A 96 4.69 9.96 -6.09
CA TYR A 96 3.87 8.91 -5.48
C TYR A 96 4.62 8.12 -4.41
N PHE A 97 5.93 7.91 -4.58
CA PHE A 97 6.80 7.27 -3.59
C PHE A 97 7.58 8.28 -2.75
N GLY A 98 6.96 9.40 -2.45
CA GLY A 98 7.58 10.53 -1.77
C GLY A 98 8.29 11.47 -2.73
N LYS A 99 8.48 12.71 -2.28
CA LYS A 99 9.16 13.74 -3.04
C LYS A 99 10.57 13.27 -3.43
N ASP A 100 10.90 13.41 -4.71
CA ASP A 100 12.19 12.98 -5.29
C ASP A 100 12.53 11.50 -5.03
N GLY A 101 11.52 10.65 -4.75
CA GLY A 101 11.70 9.22 -4.49
C GLY A 101 12.23 8.89 -3.09
N CYS A 102 12.07 9.78 -2.11
CA CYS A 102 12.64 9.61 -0.78
C CYS A 102 12.28 8.29 -0.07
N LEU A 103 11.09 7.71 -0.30
CA LEU A 103 10.75 6.41 0.31
C LEU A 103 11.65 5.29 -0.19
N ARG A 104 12.00 5.30 -1.48
CA ARG A 104 12.92 4.31 -2.05
C ARG A 104 14.26 4.36 -1.32
N GLU A 105 14.79 5.54 -1.12
CA GLU A 105 16.08 5.74 -0.47
C GLU A 105 16.05 5.30 0.99
N GLU A 106 15.04 5.73 1.75
CA GLU A 106 14.92 5.41 3.17
C GLU A 106 14.65 3.93 3.43
N ILE A 107 13.71 3.31 2.68
CA ILE A 107 13.41 1.89 2.80
C ILE A 107 14.63 1.06 2.36
N THR A 108 15.29 1.42 1.25
CA THR A 108 16.50 0.70 0.81
C THR A 108 17.62 0.80 1.83
N ARG A 109 17.82 1.97 2.43
CA ARG A 109 18.88 2.22 3.42
C ARG A 109 18.62 1.53 4.76
N LEU A 110 17.37 1.53 5.23
CA LEU A 110 17.03 1.01 6.55
C LEU A 110 16.63 -0.48 6.52
N CYS A 111 15.92 -0.89 5.47
CA CYS A 111 15.29 -2.21 5.36
C CYS A 111 15.93 -3.10 4.29
N GLY A 112 16.74 -2.52 3.41
CA GLY A 112 17.35 -3.22 2.29
C GLY A 112 16.53 -3.11 1.00
N ARG A 113 17.21 -3.39 -0.12
CA ARG A 113 16.65 -3.27 -1.47
C ARG A 113 15.44 -4.20 -1.70
N ASP A 114 15.50 -5.42 -1.19
CA ASP A 114 14.44 -6.40 -1.40
C ASP A 114 13.13 -5.95 -0.74
N LYS A 115 13.22 -5.32 0.44
CA LYS A 115 12.05 -4.74 1.11
C LYS A 115 11.47 -3.55 0.36
N TRP A 116 12.30 -2.72 -0.23
CA TRP A 116 11.81 -1.68 -1.14
C TRP A 116 11.05 -2.28 -2.34
N ILE A 117 11.60 -3.33 -2.98
CA ILE A 117 10.97 -3.97 -4.15
C ILE A 117 9.60 -4.55 -3.77
N GLU A 118 9.53 -5.33 -2.69
CA GLU A 118 8.28 -5.88 -2.17
C GLU A 118 7.23 -4.78 -1.89
N TYR A 119 7.62 -3.72 -1.17
CA TYR A 119 6.75 -2.60 -0.85
C TYR A 119 6.21 -1.89 -2.11
N ARG A 120 7.12 -1.56 -3.04
CA ARG A 120 6.81 -0.90 -4.31
C ARG A 120 5.80 -1.71 -5.12
N ASP A 121 6.05 -3.01 -5.25
CA ASP A 121 5.22 -3.90 -6.08
C ASP A 121 3.80 -4.04 -5.48
N LEU A 122 3.68 -4.11 -4.16
CA LEU A 122 2.40 -4.11 -3.45
C LEU A 122 1.64 -2.78 -3.65
N MET A 123 2.31 -1.64 -3.55
CA MET A 123 1.69 -0.32 -3.76
C MET A 123 1.25 -0.11 -5.21
N ILE A 124 2.03 -0.54 -6.20
CA ILE A 124 1.62 -0.52 -7.62
C ILE A 124 0.37 -1.36 -7.83
N LYS A 125 0.37 -2.60 -7.31
CA LYS A 125 -0.79 -3.48 -7.44
C LYS A 125 -2.03 -2.89 -6.76
N MET A 126 -1.85 -2.25 -5.60
CA MET A 126 -2.94 -1.57 -4.90
C MET A 126 -3.51 -0.41 -5.72
N ASN A 127 -2.64 0.41 -6.33
CA ASN A 127 -3.07 1.47 -7.24
C ASN A 127 -3.86 0.88 -8.41
N ASP A 128 -3.37 -0.15 -9.08
CA ASP A 128 -4.04 -0.69 -10.27
C ASP A 128 -5.41 -1.32 -9.95
N LEU A 129 -5.54 -1.91 -8.76
CA LEU A 129 -6.79 -2.54 -8.31
C LEU A 129 -7.81 -1.52 -7.77
N LEU A 130 -7.39 -0.62 -6.87
CA LEU A 130 -8.31 0.22 -6.10
C LEU A 130 -8.26 1.69 -6.52
N PHE A 131 -7.10 2.31 -6.36
CA PHE A 131 -7.01 3.77 -6.41
C PHE A 131 -7.06 4.31 -7.84
N LYS A 132 -6.33 3.67 -8.75
CA LYS A 132 -6.18 4.03 -10.17
C LYS A 132 -5.80 5.50 -10.36
N HIS A 133 -5.05 6.04 -9.41
CA HIS A 133 -4.70 7.45 -9.35
C HIS A 133 -3.62 7.81 -10.38
N CYS A 134 -2.69 6.88 -10.65
CA CYS A 134 -1.51 7.12 -11.47
C CYS A 134 -1.18 5.92 -12.37
N ASP A 135 -0.56 6.14 -13.53
CA ASP A 135 0.10 5.06 -14.28
C ASP A 135 1.53 4.86 -13.77
N LEU A 136 1.63 4.15 -12.64
CA LEU A 136 2.89 3.97 -11.92
C LEU A 136 3.92 3.16 -12.71
N ARG A 137 3.52 2.39 -13.72
CA ARG A 137 4.43 1.61 -14.58
C ARG A 137 5.45 2.48 -15.32
N THR A 138 5.18 3.77 -15.44
CA THR A 138 6.07 4.75 -16.08
C THR A 138 7.01 5.47 -15.10
N ILE A 139 6.86 5.24 -13.79
CA ILE A 139 7.48 6.04 -12.72
C ILE A 139 8.49 5.20 -11.90
N VAL A 140 8.39 3.87 -11.93
CA VAL A 140 9.25 2.93 -11.15
C VAL A 140 10.38 2.27 -11.91
#